data_AF-A0A3C0G1T4-F1
#
_entry.id   AF-A0A3C0G1T4-F1
#
_cell.length_a   1.000
_cell.length_b   1.000
_cell.length_c   1.000
_cell.angle_alpha   90.00
_cell.angle_beta   90.00
_cell.angle_gamma   90.00
#
_symmetry.space_group_name_H-M   'P 1'
#
loop_
_entity.id
_entity.type
_entity.pdbx_description
1 polymer ?
#
loop_
_entity_poly.entity_id
_entity_poly.type
_entity_poly.pdbx_seq_one_letter_code
_entity_poly.pdbx_strand_id
1 'polypeptide(L)' 'MQQIAKFIYFKLLGWKLNGVFPSHLDKFVAIVVPHTSWWDFLLGLLIRAVWQEE' A
#
# COMPACT_ATOMS: atom_id res chain seq x y z
N MET A 1 5.67 13.10 -0.03
CA MET A 1 4.99 12.10 -0.89
C MET A 1 4.11 11.12 -0.11
N GLN A 2 4.58 10.53 1.00
CA GLN A 2 3.76 9.60 1.81
C GLN A 2 2.49 10.23 2.40
N GLN A 3 2.48 11.51 2.78
CA GLN A 3 1.29 12.17 3.34
C GLN A 3 0.13 12.28 2.35
N ILE A 4 0.40 12.56 1.07
CA ILE A 4 -0.65 12.62 0.03
C ILE A 4 -1.20 11.21 -0.23
N ALA A 5 -0.33 10.20 -0.29
CA ALA A 5 -0.74 8.81 -0.43
C ALA A 5 -1.60 8.34 0.75
N LYS A 6 -1.20 8.66 2.00
CA LYS A 6 -1.97 8.39 3.22
C LYS A 6 -3.32 9.12 3.19
N PHE A 7 -3.36 10.38 2.73
CA PHE A 7 -4.62 11.13 2.59
C PHE A 7 -5.57 10.48 1.58
N ILE A 8 -5.07 10.11 0.40
CA ILE A 8 -5.89 9.45 -0.62
C ILE A 8 -6.37 8.08 -0.11
N TYR A 9 -5.48 7.27 0.46
CA TYR A 9 -5.82 5.91 0.90
C TYR A 9 -6.77 5.89 2.10
N PHE A 10 -6.47 6.64 3.17
CA PHE A 10 -7.24 6.59 4.41
C PHE A 10 -8.43 7.57 4.44
N LYS A 11 -8.33 8.76 3.83
CA LYS A 11 -9.41 9.77 3.89
C LYS A 11 -10.29 9.78 2.64
N LEU A 12 -9.71 9.76 1.44
CA LEU A 12 -10.50 9.84 0.20
C LEU A 12 -11.18 8.50 -0.11
N LEU A 13 -10.40 7.41 -0.10
CA LEU A 13 -10.91 6.06 -0.37
C LEU A 13 -11.55 5.42 0.88
N GLY A 14 -11.21 5.89 2.08
CA GLY A 14 -11.77 5.39 3.34
C GLY A 14 -11.29 3.98 3.70
N TRP A 15 -10.18 3.52 3.12
CA TRP A 15 -9.70 2.16 3.30
C TRP A 15 -8.89 2.02 4.59
N LYS A 16 -8.88 0.80 5.13
CA LYS A 16 -8.07 0.43 6.28
C LYS A 16 -6.98 -0.53 5.83
N LEU A 17 -5.86 -0.49 6.52
CA LEU A 17 -4.72 -1.36 6.25
C LEU A 17 -4.68 -2.38 7.39
N ASN A 18 -4.94 -3.64 7.05
CA ASN A 18 -4.99 -4.74 8.01
C ASN A 18 -3.80 -5.67 7.77
N GLY A 19 -3.02 -5.91 8.81
CA GLY A 19 -1.79 -6.68 8.74
C GLY A 19 -0.62 -5.90 9.35
N VAL A 20 0.42 -6.63 9.76
CA VAL A 20 1.62 -6.05 10.34
C VAL A 20 2.71 -6.02 9.27
N PHE A 21 3.43 -4.90 9.18
CA PHE A 21 4.61 -4.83 8.32
C PHE A 21 5.66 -5.83 8.81
N PRO A 22 6.24 -6.68 7.94
CA PRO A 22 7.23 -7.65 8.35
C PRO A 22 8.60 -6.99 8.56
N SER A 23 8.73 -6.17 9.61
CA SER A 23 9.93 -5.37 9.91
C SER A 23 11.15 -6.19 10.32
N HIS A 24 10.95 -7.46 10.70
CA HIS A 24 12.02 -8.41 10.97
C HIS A 24 12.73 -8.93 9.70
N LEU A 25 12.19 -8.66 8.50
CA LEU A 25 12.79 -9.08 7.24
C LEU A 25 13.61 -7.95 6.62
N ASP A 26 14.92 -8.14 6.52
CA ASP A 26 15.82 -7.17 5.87
C ASP A 26 15.49 -6.99 4.37
N LYS A 27 14.99 -8.05 3.73
CA LYS A 27 14.63 -8.06 2.30
C LYS A 27 13.42 -8.96 2.08
N PHE A 28 12.44 -8.44 1.35
CA PHE A 28 11.28 -9.21 0.91
C PHE A 28 10.76 -8.67 -0.44
N VAL A 29 9.97 -9.49 -1.12
CA VAL A 29 9.28 -9.11 -2.37
C VAL A 29 7.79 -9.06 -2.10
N ALA A 30 7.18 -7.89 -2.30
CA ALA A 30 5.73 -7.74 -2.29
C ALA A 30 5.21 -7.83 -3.73
N ILE A 31 4.38 -8.84 -4.02
CA ILE A 31 3.81 -9.05 -5.35
C ILE A 31 2.39 -8.49 -5.37
N VAL A 32 2.11 -7.63 -6.35
CA VAL A 32 0.77 -7.13 -6.61
C VAL A 32 0.31 -7.75 -7.92
N VAL A 33 -0.75 -8.57 -7.84
CA VAL A 33 -1.35 -9.22 -9.00
C VAL A 33 -2.68 -8.52 -9.29
N PRO A 34 -2.86 -7.94 -10.49
CA PRO A 34 -4.14 -7.35 -10.87
C PRO A 34 -5.17 -8.46 -11.08
N HIS A 35 -6.32 -8.35 -10.43
CA HIS A 35 -7.38 -9.35 -10.47
C HIS A 35 -8.66 -8.82 -11.12
N THR A 36 -8.88 -7.50 -11.10
CA THR A 36 -10.12 -6.88 -11.58
C THR A 36 -9.85 -5.86 -12.67
N SER A 37 -8.81 -5.02 -12.53
CA SER A 37 -8.51 -3.99 -13.51
C SER A 37 -7.06 -3.50 -13.42
N TRP A 38 -6.61 -2.74 -14.42
CA TRP A 38 -5.26 -2.14 -14.40
C TRP A 38 -5.07 -1.11 -13.26
N TRP A 39 -6.17 -0.64 -12.65
CA TRP A 39 -6.10 0.21 -11.45
C TRP A 39 -5.50 -0.52 -10.25
N ASP A 40 -5.51 -1.85 -10.22
CA ASP A 40 -4.88 -2.66 -9.17
C ASP A 40 -3.36 -2.39 -9.09
N PHE A 41 -2.72 -2.07 -10.22
CA PHE A 41 -1.30 -1.70 -10.25
C PHE A 41 -1.04 -0.36 -9.54
N LEU A 42 -1.85 0.66 -9.83
CA LEU A 42 -1.75 1.96 -9.18
C LEU A 42 -2.03 1.86 -7.68
N LEU A 43 -2.99 1.02 -7.30
CA LEU A 43 -3.26 0.69 -5.91
C LEU A 43 -2.08 -0.01 -5.24
N GLY A 44 -1.41 -0.93 -5.92
CA GLY A 44 -0.20 -1.58 -5.43
C GLY A 44 0.94 -0.59 -5.14
N LEU A 45 1.16 0.36 -6.05
CA LEU A 45 2.13 1.45 -5.83
C LEU A 45 1.73 2.35 -4.67
N LEU A 46 0.44 2.70 -4.57
CA LEU A 46 -0.11 3.50 -3.48
C LEU A 46 0.09 2.79 -2.13
N ILE A 47 -0.21 1.51 -2.06
CA ILE A 47 -0.06 0.71 -0.83
C ILE A 47 1.41 0.65 -0.43
N ARG A 48 2.35 0.49 -1.38
CA ARG A 48 3.80 0.51 -1.07
C ARG A 48 4.23 1.81 -0.38
N ALA A 49 3.64 2.94 -0.79
CA ALA A 49 3.95 4.24 -0.19
C ALA A 49 3.26 4.47 1.17
N VAL A 50 2.17 3.76 1.46
CA VAL A 50 1.38 3.90 2.69
C VAL A 50 1.78 2.86 3.75
N TRP A 51 2.17 1.66 3.32
CA TRP A 51 2.44 0.48 4.13
C TRP A 51 3.81 0.52 4.83
N GLN A 52 4.73 1.42 4.43
CA GLN A 52 5.99 1.60 5.15
C GLN A 52 5.73 1.96 6.62
N GLU A 53 6.38 1.23 7.54
CA GLU A 53 6.56 1.70 8.92
C GLU A 53 7.18 3.10 8.89
N GLU A 54 6.64 3.99 9.72
CA GLU A 54 7.38 5.17 10.17
C GLU A 54 8.56 4.74 11.05
#